data_AF-Q4SPF8-F1
#
_entry.id   AF-Q4SPF8-F1
#
_cell.length_a   1.000
_cell.length_b   1.000
_cell.length_c   1.000
_cell.angle_alpha   90.00
_cell.angle_beta   90.00
_cell.angle_gamma   90.00
#
_symmetry.space_group_name_H-M   'P 1'
#
loop_
_entity.id
_entity.type
_entity.pdbx_description
1 polymer ?
#
loop_
_entity_poly.entity_id
_entity_poly.type
_entity_poly.pdbx_seq_one_letter_code
_entity_poly.pdbx_strand_id
1 'polypeptide(L)'
;MALWVALTVPEDSTRPLNPRQPVAPRQGHHRRPMKAPKTEKTKWSKRKRVLTVFLVVVILAILATTAFFIKQLIDSKYFFCKRSVRFIPLEQACDGKDDCAGGEDELTCLSREKVNTTFPVRLMSAHHVLQVYSPGSGWRSVCSDGWTQQHTETACQTLGYTYKPQSSKVPVEDLIQSLKTGPFTAIREGSASTPIHQATIDR
;
A
#
# COMPACT_ATOMS: atom_id res chain seq x y z
N MET A 1 -16.73 132.84 -32.47
CA MET A 1 -16.21 132.25 -33.72
C MET A 1 -16.84 130.87 -33.89
N ALA A 2 -17.55 130.69 -35.01
CA ALA A 2 -18.04 129.45 -35.68
C ALA A 2 -18.66 128.32 -34.82
N LEU A 3 -19.99 128.05 -34.91
CA LEU A 3 -20.68 127.06 -35.78
C LEU A 3 -20.05 125.65 -35.73
N TRP A 4 -20.81 124.56 -35.53
CA TRP A 4 -21.60 123.87 -36.58
C TRP A 4 -22.82 123.11 -36.02
N VAL A 5 -23.85 123.03 -36.88
CA VAL A 5 -25.03 122.15 -36.78
C VAL A 5 -24.76 120.87 -37.57
N ALA A 6 -25.25 119.72 -37.10
CA ALA A 6 -25.71 118.62 -37.97
C ALA A 6 -26.67 117.69 -37.21
N LEU A 7 -27.88 117.55 -37.75
CA LEU A 7 -28.86 116.50 -37.48
C LEU A 7 -28.35 115.12 -37.95
N THR A 8 -28.84 114.02 -37.36
CA THR A 8 -29.76 113.03 -38.00
C THR A 8 -30.28 111.97 -37.00
N VAL A 9 -31.54 111.62 -37.23
CA VAL A 9 -32.56 110.72 -36.63
C VAL A 9 -32.33 109.22 -37.07
N PRO A 10 -33.08 108.13 -36.73
CA PRO A 10 -33.98 107.66 -35.63
C PRO A 10 -33.68 106.21 -35.08
N GLU A 11 -34.67 105.62 -34.36
CA GLU A 11 -35.13 104.19 -34.39
C GLU A 11 -34.45 103.21 -33.43
N ASP A 12 -35.09 102.29 -32.70
CA ASP A 12 -36.44 102.04 -32.19
C ASP A 12 -36.29 100.86 -31.20
N SER A 13 -37.24 100.74 -30.27
CA SER A 13 -37.76 99.54 -29.59
C SER A 13 -36.79 98.45 -29.09
N THR A 14 -36.89 98.15 -27.79
CA THR A 14 -37.49 96.87 -27.32
C THR A 14 -37.33 96.74 -25.80
N ARG A 15 -38.41 96.96 -25.06
CA ARG A 15 -38.53 96.42 -23.68
C ARG A 15 -38.99 94.96 -23.78
N PRO A 16 -38.45 94.08 -22.91
CA PRO A 16 -39.31 93.08 -22.28
C PRO A 16 -39.51 93.33 -20.78
N LEU A 17 -40.77 93.14 -20.39
CA LEU A 17 -41.33 93.19 -19.05
C LEU A 17 -41.10 91.84 -18.35
N ASN A 18 -40.44 91.83 -17.18
CA ASN A 18 -40.76 91.06 -15.96
C ASN A 18 -39.50 90.64 -15.15
N PRO A 19 -39.39 90.94 -13.83
CA PRO A 19 -38.24 90.58 -12.98
C PRO A 19 -38.31 89.14 -12.43
N ARG A 20 -37.16 88.55 -12.08
CA ARG A 20 -37.04 87.23 -11.42
C ARG A 20 -37.51 87.29 -9.95
N GLN A 21 -38.34 86.32 -9.53
CA GLN A 21 -38.73 86.11 -8.13
C GLN A 21 -37.77 85.16 -7.37
N PRO A 22 -37.69 85.23 -6.01
CA PRO A 22 -36.80 84.41 -5.20
C PRO A 22 -37.39 83.02 -4.90
N VAL A 23 -36.55 81.98 -4.94
CA VAL A 23 -36.92 80.58 -4.69
C VAL A 23 -36.88 80.26 -3.18
N ALA A 24 -37.95 79.66 -2.65
CA ALA A 24 -38.04 79.17 -1.26
C ALA A 24 -37.42 77.76 -1.09
N PRO A 25 -36.90 77.39 0.10
CA PRO A 25 -36.18 76.13 0.31
C PRO A 25 -37.13 74.92 0.45
N ARG A 26 -36.76 73.80 -0.19
CA ARG A 26 -37.48 72.51 -0.18
C ARG A 26 -37.33 71.78 1.17
N GLN A 27 -38.41 71.15 1.65
CA GLN A 27 -38.37 70.22 2.79
C GLN A 27 -37.64 68.91 2.44
N GLY A 28 -36.71 68.50 3.31
CA GLY A 28 -35.90 67.30 3.16
C GLY A 28 -36.60 66.03 3.66
N HIS A 29 -36.61 64.99 2.84
CA HIS A 29 -37.14 63.67 3.19
C HIS A 29 -36.18 62.96 4.18
N HIS A 30 -36.67 62.54 5.34
CA HIS A 30 -35.89 61.77 6.32
C HIS A 30 -35.37 60.47 5.70
N ARG A 31 -34.05 60.38 5.48
CA ARG A 31 -33.39 59.11 5.16
C ARG A 31 -33.11 58.35 6.46
N ARG A 32 -33.56 57.10 6.54
CA ARG A 32 -33.15 56.19 7.62
C ARG A 32 -31.64 55.94 7.53
N PRO A 33 -30.92 55.79 8.66
CA PRO A 33 -29.50 55.51 8.63
C PRO A 33 -29.26 54.15 7.96
N MET A 34 -28.35 54.13 6.99
CA MET A 34 -27.88 52.89 6.35
C MET A 34 -27.19 52.03 7.41
N LYS A 35 -27.70 50.80 7.62
CA LYS A 35 -26.94 49.78 8.35
C LYS A 35 -25.71 49.44 7.51
N ALA A 36 -24.51 49.60 8.09
CA ALA A 36 -23.27 49.21 7.45
C ALA A 36 -23.37 47.76 6.94
N PRO A 37 -22.90 47.47 5.71
CA PRO A 37 -22.86 46.09 5.23
C PRO A 37 -21.96 45.29 6.17
N LYS A 38 -22.55 44.32 6.88
CA LYS A 38 -21.77 43.37 7.68
C LYS A 38 -20.80 42.68 6.73
N THR A 39 -19.50 42.80 7.03
CA THR A 39 -18.43 42.22 6.24
C THR A 39 -18.47 40.69 6.34
N GLU A 40 -19.18 40.02 5.43
CA GLU A 40 -19.03 38.58 5.20
C GLU A 40 -17.70 38.33 4.48
N LYS A 41 -16.57 38.37 5.20
CA LYS A 41 -15.26 38.03 4.60
C LYS A 41 -14.50 36.90 5.30
N THR A 42 -15.06 36.26 6.32
CA THR A 42 -14.28 35.32 7.17
C THR A 42 -14.73 33.86 7.13
N LYS A 43 -15.94 33.54 6.64
CA LYS A 43 -16.40 32.14 6.49
C LYS A 43 -15.96 31.49 5.17
N TRP A 44 -15.88 32.26 4.09
CA TRP A 44 -15.50 31.75 2.76
C TRP A 44 -14.03 31.30 2.68
N SER A 45 -13.13 31.95 3.43
CA SER A 45 -11.70 31.61 3.51
C SER A 45 -11.44 30.31 4.30
N LYS A 46 -12.13 30.11 5.43
CA LYS A 46 -12.04 28.86 6.22
C LYS A 46 -12.61 27.67 5.45
N ARG A 47 -13.75 27.87 4.75
CA ARG A 47 -14.37 26.82 3.91
C ARG A 47 -13.47 26.41 2.74
N LYS A 48 -12.74 27.34 2.13
CA LYS A 48 -11.71 27.05 1.12
C LYS A 48 -10.54 26.25 1.68
N ARG A 49 -10.03 26.59 2.88
CA ARG A 49 -8.95 25.82 3.53
C ARG A 49 -9.37 24.39 3.87
N VAL A 50 -10.60 24.21 4.37
CA VAL A 50 -11.15 22.87 4.64
C VAL A 50 -11.30 22.08 3.33
N LEU A 51 -11.76 22.73 2.25
CA LEU A 51 -11.87 22.10 0.93
C LEU A 51 -10.50 21.68 0.37
N THR A 52 -9.48 22.53 0.50
CA THR A 52 -8.12 22.19 0.05
C THR A 52 -7.52 21.05 0.87
N VAL A 53 -7.73 21.03 2.18
CA VAL A 53 -7.26 19.92 3.04
C VAL A 53 -7.96 18.62 2.66
N PHE A 54 -9.28 18.65 2.45
CA PHE A 54 -10.02 17.47 2.00
C PHE A 54 -9.53 16.95 0.65
N LEU A 55 -9.28 17.84 -0.32
CA LEU A 55 -8.69 17.48 -1.62
C LEU A 55 -7.32 16.81 -1.46
N VAL A 56 -6.44 17.37 -0.63
CA VAL A 56 -5.11 16.79 -0.37
C VAL A 56 -5.24 15.40 0.27
N VAL A 57 -6.12 15.23 1.25
CA VAL A 57 -6.36 13.92 1.89
C VAL A 57 -6.90 12.90 0.89
N VAL A 58 -7.82 13.30 0.01
CA VAL A 58 -8.35 12.43 -1.06
C VAL A 58 -7.23 12.02 -2.03
N ILE A 59 -6.37 12.94 -2.44
CA ILE A 59 -5.23 12.64 -3.31
C ILE A 59 -4.27 11.65 -2.62
N LEU A 60 -3.93 11.88 -1.35
CA LEU A 60 -3.06 10.97 -0.60
C LEU A 60 -3.69 9.57 -0.44
N ALA A 61 -5.00 9.48 -0.22
CA ALA A 61 -5.70 8.21 -0.18
C ALA A 61 -5.65 7.48 -1.52
N ILE A 62 -5.82 8.20 -2.65
CA ILE A 62 -5.69 7.62 -4.00
C ILE A 62 -4.26 7.14 -4.27
N LEU A 63 -3.25 7.92 -3.88
CA LEU A 63 -1.85 7.51 -4.03
C LEU A 63 -1.54 6.26 -3.20
N ALA A 64 -2.07 6.17 -1.97
CA ALA A 64 -1.90 5.00 -1.12
C ALA A 64 -2.59 3.75 -1.70
N THR A 65 -3.83 3.88 -2.20
CA THR A 65 -4.54 2.75 -2.80
C THR A 65 -3.86 2.27 -4.08
N THR A 66 -3.45 3.18 -4.97
CA THR A 66 -2.71 2.82 -6.18
C THR A 66 -1.40 2.11 -5.86
N ALA A 67 -0.61 2.61 -4.90
CA ALA A 67 0.61 1.94 -4.45
C ALA A 67 0.35 0.54 -3.87
N PHE A 68 -0.73 0.37 -3.10
CA PHE A 68 -1.14 -0.93 -2.56
C PHE A 68 -1.49 -1.93 -3.68
N PHE A 69 -2.27 -1.51 -4.68
CA PHE A 69 -2.59 -2.37 -5.82
C PHE A 69 -1.36 -2.72 -6.66
N ILE A 70 -0.45 -1.76 -6.89
CA ILE A 70 0.82 -2.02 -7.57
C ILE A 70 1.63 -3.07 -6.80
N LYS A 71 1.75 -2.93 -5.48
CA LYS A 71 2.43 -3.92 -4.65
C LYS A 71 1.81 -5.32 -4.79
N GLN A 72 0.50 -5.42 -4.70
CA GLN A 72 -0.21 -6.71 -4.84
C GLN A 72 -0.03 -7.33 -6.23
N LEU A 73 0.02 -6.50 -7.28
CA LEU A 73 0.25 -6.97 -8.64
C LEU A 73 1.69 -7.45 -8.84
N ILE A 74 2.67 -6.74 -8.26
CA ILE A 74 4.08 -7.17 -8.29
C ILE A 74 4.25 -8.49 -7.53
N ASP A 75 3.74 -8.58 -6.29
CA ASP A 75 3.87 -9.78 -5.45
C ASP A 75 3.16 -11.00 -6.06
N SER A 76 2.17 -10.81 -6.95
CA SER A 76 1.46 -11.90 -7.62
C SER A 76 2.07 -12.33 -8.96
N LYS A 77 2.83 -11.45 -9.64
CA LYS A 77 3.37 -11.71 -10.99
C LYS A 77 4.89 -11.81 -11.07
N TYR A 78 5.61 -11.28 -10.09
CA TYR A 78 7.06 -11.19 -10.13
C TYR A 78 7.68 -11.68 -8.82
N PHE A 79 8.87 -12.27 -8.94
CA PHE A 79 9.77 -12.59 -7.84
C PHE A 79 10.93 -11.58 -7.82
N PHE A 80 11.27 -11.10 -6.62
CA PHE A 80 12.34 -10.11 -6.46
C PHE A 80 13.60 -10.76 -5.89
N CYS A 81 14.63 -10.76 -6.72
CA CYS A 81 15.95 -11.27 -6.39
C CYS A 81 16.73 -10.21 -5.60
N LYS A 82 16.98 -10.50 -4.33
CA LYS A 82 17.54 -9.55 -3.37
C LYS A 82 19.02 -9.29 -3.62
N ARG A 83 19.79 -10.29 -4.06
CA ARG A 83 21.23 -10.15 -4.31
C ARG A 83 21.50 -9.41 -5.62
N SER A 84 20.75 -9.72 -6.67
CA SER A 84 20.91 -9.09 -7.98
C SER A 84 20.02 -7.88 -8.23
N VAL A 85 19.13 -7.53 -7.29
CA VAL A 85 18.18 -6.40 -7.37
C VAL A 85 17.38 -6.46 -8.70
N ARG A 86 16.88 -7.64 -9.03
CA ARG A 86 16.23 -7.93 -10.31
C ARG A 86 14.84 -8.50 -10.09
N PHE A 87 13.90 -8.14 -10.95
CA PHE A 87 12.59 -8.78 -11.03
C PHE A 87 12.60 -9.86 -12.11
N ILE A 88 12.15 -11.05 -11.76
CA ILE A 88 11.86 -12.15 -12.69
C ILE A 88 10.36 -12.46 -12.63
N PRO A 89 9.73 -12.94 -13.72
CA PRO A 89 8.38 -13.47 -13.67
C PRO A 89 8.27 -14.61 -12.66
N LEU A 90 7.11 -14.76 -12.01
CA LEU A 90 6.90 -15.81 -11.03
C LEU A 90 7.05 -17.22 -11.64
N GLU A 91 6.81 -17.39 -12.94
CA GLU A 91 7.03 -18.66 -13.65
C GLU A 91 8.50 -19.05 -13.83
N GLN A 92 9.44 -18.10 -13.69
CA GLN A 92 10.88 -18.34 -13.74
C GLN A 92 11.47 -18.59 -12.35
N ALA A 93 10.73 -18.25 -11.29
CA ALA A 93 11.11 -18.68 -9.96
C ALA A 93 10.74 -20.15 -9.79
N CYS A 94 11.67 -20.98 -9.32
CA CYS A 94 11.47 -22.41 -9.12
C CYS A 94 11.27 -23.20 -10.42
N ASP A 95 11.87 -22.76 -11.52
CA ASP A 95 11.80 -23.42 -12.83
C ASP A 95 13.00 -24.35 -13.08
N GLY A 96 13.93 -24.40 -12.12
CA GLY A 96 15.11 -25.24 -12.14
C GLY A 96 16.32 -24.65 -12.87
N LYS A 97 16.23 -23.38 -13.29
CA LYS A 97 17.30 -22.61 -13.92
C LYS A 97 17.68 -21.42 -13.04
N ASP A 98 18.98 -21.21 -12.86
CA ASP A 98 19.47 -20.06 -12.10
C ASP A 98 19.27 -18.76 -12.92
N ASP A 99 18.14 -18.08 -12.76
CA ASP A 99 17.88 -16.78 -13.39
C ASP A 99 18.37 -15.61 -12.52
N CYS A 100 18.58 -15.85 -11.22
CA CYS A 100 19.16 -14.89 -10.29
C CYS A 100 20.57 -15.25 -9.78
N ALA A 101 21.25 -14.24 -9.22
CA ALA A 101 22.64 -14.39 -8.81
C ALA A 101 22.79 -15.42 -7.68
N GLY A 102 23.42 -16.55 -8.00
CA GLY A 102 23.59 -17.67 -7.08
C GLY A 102 22.31 -18.49 -6.86
N GLY A 103 21.40 -18.52 -7.83
CA GLY A 103 20.20 -19.38 -7.84
C GLY A 103 19.23 -19.08 -6.71
N GLU A 104 19.18 -17.83 -6.20
CA GLU A 104 18.34 -17.47 -5.05
C GLU A 104 16.83 -17.59 -5.30
N ASP A 105 16.45 -17.53 -6.57
CA ASP A 105 15.16 -17.88 -7.14
C ASP A 105 14.78 -19.35 -6.96
N GLU A 106 15.77 -20.24 -6.81
CA GLU A 106 15.58 -21.69 -6.64
C GLU A 106 15.70 -22.16 -5.18
N LEU A 107 16.10 -21.27 -4.25
CA LEU A 107 16.39 -21.65 -2.86
C LEU A 107 15.16 -21.69 -1.95
N THR A 108 14.06 -21.02 -2.29
CA THR A 108 12.87 -20.88 -1.41
C THR A 108 11.58 -21.19 -2.16
N CYS A 109 11.52 -22.41 -2.71
CA CYS A 109 10.38 -22.93 -3.46
C CYS A 109 9.33 -23.55 -2.53
N LEU A 110 8.66 -22.69 -1.77
CA LEU A 110 7.43 -23.07 -1.06
C LEU A 110 6.28 -22.96 -2.06
N SER A 111 5.67 -24.08 -2.46
CA SER A 111 4.42 -24.01 -3.21
C SER A 111 3.41 -23.21 -2.41
N ARG A 112 2.80 -22.22 -3.07
CA ARG A 112 1.88 -21.22 -2.48
C ARG A 112 0.57 -21.81 -1.94
N GLU A 113 0.48 -23.13 -1.85
CA GLU A 113 -0.60 -23.77 -1.13
C GLU A 113 -0.47 -23.42 0.34
N LYS A 114 -1.42 -22.60 0.82
CA LYS A 114 -1.65 -22.49 2.25
C LYS A 114 -1.95 -23.91 2.73
N VAL A 115 -0.94 -24.54 3.32
CA VAL A 115 -0.99 -25.79 4.08
C VAL A 115 -2.05 -25.59 5.15
N ASN A 116 -3.31 -25.82 4.78
CA ASN A 116 -4.43 -25.83 5.70
C ASN A 116 -4.14 -26.99 6.64
N THR A 117 -4.10 -26.68 7.92
CA THR A 117 -3.52 -27.51 8.98
C THR A 117 -4.11 -28.93 9.02
N THR A 118 -3.47 -29.91 8.37
CA THR A 118 -3.52 -31.36 8.67
C THR A 118 -2.31 -32.09 8.05
N PHE A 119 -1.17 -31.44 7.85
CA PHE A 119 0.01 -32.13 7.31
C PHE A 119 0.82 -32.70 8.47
N PRO A 120 1.03 -34.03 8.53
CA PRO A 120 1.73 -34.66 9.64
C PRO A 120 3.25 -34.47 9.56
N VAL A 121 3.76 -33.50 8.79
CA VAL A 121 5.19 -33.27 8.53
C VAL A 121 5.48 -31.77 8.54
N ARG A 122 6.54 -31.33 9.24
CA ARG A 122 7.02 -29.93 9.26
C ARG A 122 8.55 -29.86 9.36
N LEU A 123 9.13 -28.72 8.99
CA LEU A 123 10.54 -28.39 9.25
C LEU A 123 10.60 -27.38 10.41
N MET A 124 11.52 -27.59 11.36
CA MET A 124 11.66 -26.75 12.55
C MET A 124 13.08 -26.21 12.70
N SER A 125 13.21 -25.01 13.28
CA SER A 125 14.48 -24.34 13.56
C SER A 125 15.25 -23.89 12.30
N ALA A 126 16.39 -23.22 12.51
CA ALA A 126 17.32 -22.76 11.47
C ALA A 126 18.03 -23.91 10.75
N HIS A 127 18.17 -25.06 11.42
CA HIS A 127 18.75 -26.28 10.85
C HIS A 127 17.71 -27.14 10.09
N HIS A 128 16.48 -26.65 9.93
CA HIS A 128 15.41 -27.32 9.19
C HIS A 128 15.20 -28.80 9.59
N VAL A 129 15.16 -29.06 10.90
CA VAL A 129 14.98 -30.41 11.44
C VAL A 129 13.58 -30.90 11.08
N LEU A 130 13.50 -32.06 10.43
CA LEU A 130 12.24 -32.68 10.06
C LEU A 130 11.51 -33.20 11.29
N GLN A 131 10.23 -32.84 11.41
CA GLN A 131 9.34 -33.33 12.44
C GLN A 131 8.08 -33.94 11.85
N VAL A 132 7.63 -35.00 12.50
CA VAL A 132 6.43 -35.75 12.13
C VAL A 132 5.44 -35.70 13.28
N TYR A 133 4.16 -35.52 12.96
CA TYR A 133 3.08 -35.57 13.93
C TYR A 133 2.48 -36.97 13.99
N SER A 134 2.40 -37.53 15.20
CA SER A 134 1.71 -38.79 15.47
C SER A 134 0.50 -38.55 16.40
N PRO A 135 -0.68 -39.11 16.09
CA PRO A 135 -1.83 -39.06 16.99
C PRO A 135 -1.47 -39.68 18.36
N GLY A 136 -1.63 -38.92 19.43
CA GLY A 136 -1.37 -39.35 20.81
C GLY A 136 -0.07 -38.81 21.39
N SER A 137 1.00 -38.78 20.62
CA SER A 137 2.33 -38.40 21.14
C SER A 137 2.88 -37.09 20.59
N GLY A 138 2.17 -36.47 19.65
CA GLY A 138 2.48 -35.14 19.16
C GLY A 138 3.63 -35.12 18.15
N TRP A 139 4.34 -33.99 18.12
CA TRP A 139 5.43 -33.74 17.18
C TRP A 139 6.73 -34.38 17.65
N ARG A 140 7.40 -35.12 16.76
CA ARG A 140 8.69 -35.77 17.02
C ARG A 140 9.71 -35.45 15.95
N SER A 141 10.97 -35.29 16.36
CA SER A 141 12.09 -35.08 15.44
C SER A 141 12.55 -36.40 14.82
N VAL A 142 12.75 -36.42 13.51
CA VAL A 142 13.15 -37.62 12.79
C VAL A 142 14.67 -37.82 12.87
N CYS A 143 15.10 -38.99 13.29
CA CYS A 143 16.50 -39.40 13.36
C CYS A 143 17.02 -39.80 11.98
N SER A 144 18.34 -39.72 11.80
CA SER A 144 18.98 -40.12 10.54
C SER A 144 19.06 -41.64 10.33
N ASP A 145 18.72 -42.43 11.34
CA ASP A 145 18.70 -43.90 11.29
C ASP A 145 17.67 -44.39 10.27
N GLY A 146 18.14 -45.16 9.28
CA GLY A 146 17.29 -45.68 8.20
C GLY A 146 16.81 -44.62 7.19
N TRP A 147 17.29 -43.37 7.28
CA TRP A 147 16.91 -42.30 6.35
C TRP A 147 17.59 -42.46 4.98
N THR A 148 16.82 -42.35 3.90
CA THR A 148 17.28 -42.55 2.52
C THR A 148 16.89 -41.38 1.62
N GLN A 149 17.45 -41.35 0.40
CA GLN A 149 17.08 -40.34 -0.60
C GLN A 149 15.59 -40.42 -0.98
N GLN A 150 15.00 -41.61 -1.05
CA GLN A 150 13.58 -41.79 -1.36
C GLN A 150 12.67 -41.16 -0.28
N HIS A 151 13.07 -41.27 1.00
CA HIS A 151 12.38 -40.57 2.09
C HIS A 151 12.55 -39.06 1.97
N THR A 152 13.71 -38.57 1.54
CA THR A 152 13.95 -37.15 1.28
C THR A 152 13.00 -36.62 0.20
N GLU A 153 12.90 -37.32 -0.93
CA GLU A 153 12.01 -36.96 -2.03
C GLU A 153 10.55 -36.89 -1.58
N THR A 154 10.08 -37.94 -0.89
CA THR A 154 8.70 -38.00 -0.40
C THR A 154 8.40 -36.91 0.65
N ALA A 155 9.36 -36.62 1.54
CA ALA A 155 9.22 -35.58 2.57
C ALA A 155 9.07 -34.20 1.95
N CYS A 156 9.99 -33.88 1.04
CA CYS A 156 10.02 -32.62 0.33
C CYS A 156 8.76 -32.43 -0.51
N GLN A 157 8.34 -33.46 -1.25
CA GLN A 157 7.09 -33.41 -2.03
C GLN A 157 5.86 -33.18 -1.15
N THR A 158 5.78 -33.83 0.02
CA THR A 158 4.68 -33.62 0.99
C THR A 158 4.65 -32.19 1.53
N LEU A 159 5.82 -31.59 1.69
CA LEU A 159 5.99 -30.19 2.10
C LEU A 159 5.85 -29.20 0.93
N GLY A 160 5.64 -29.70 -0.29
CA GLY A 160 5.44 -28.88 -1.48
C GLY A 160 6.72 -28.48 -2.22
N TYR A 161 7.89 -29.03 -1.85
CA TYR A 161 9.15 -28.87 -2.55
C TYR A 161 9.31 -29.96 -3.61
N THR A 162 9.39 -29.56 -4.88
CA THR A 162 9.47 -30.48 -6.02
C THR A 162 10.83 -30.49 -6.71
N TYR A 163 11.67 -29.47 -6.48
CA TYR A 163 12.97 -29.34 -7.11
C TYR A 163 14.09 -29.93 -6.25
N LYS A 164 14.87 -30.86 -6.84
CA LYS A 164 16.09 -31.50 -6.31
C LYS A 164 16.15 -31.60 -4.78
N PRO A 165 15.26 -32.39 -4.16
CA PRO A 165 15.19 -32.50 -2.72
C PRO A 165 16.48 -33.10 -2.16
N GLN A 166 17.03 -32.46 -1.12
CA GLN A 166 18.27 -32.86 -0.46
C GLN A 166 18.08 -32.85 1.06
N SER A 167 18.73 -33.79 1.75
CA SER A 167 18.73 -33.86 3.21
C SER A 167 20.16 -33.96 3.73
N SER A 168 20.38 -33.45 4.94
CA SER A 168 21.66 -33.53 5.65
C SER A 168 21.42 -34.01 7.08
N LYS A 169 22.47 -34.56 7.69
CA LYS A 169 22.43 -35.01 9.09
C LYS A 169 22.84 -33.87 10.00
N VAL A 170 22.04 -33.62 11.03
CA VAL A 170 22.28 -32.57 12.03
C VAL A 170 22.55 -33.25 13.38
N PRO A 171 23.71 -32.99 14.01
CA PRO A 171 23.99 -33.49 15.35
C PRO A 171 23.00 -32.93 16.39
N VAL A 172 22.70 -33.71 17.43
CA VAL A 172 21.70 -33.32 18.45
C VAL A 172 22.19 -32.11 19.27
N GLU A 173 23.50 -31.99 19.44
CA GLU A 173 24.17 -30.90 20.14
C GLU A 173 23.97 -29.53 19.47
N ASP A 174 23.80 -29.50 18.15
CA ASP A 174 23.58 -28.30 17.35
C ASP A 174 22.11 -27.85 17.33
N LEU A 175 21.22 -28.66 17.91
CA LEU A 175 19.81 -28.33 18.00
C LEU A 175 19.56 -27.23 19.05
N ILE A 176 18.44 -26.53 18.91
CA ILE A 176 17.97 -25.62 19.96
C ILE A 176 17.64 -26.41 21.23
N GLN A 177 17.79 -25.79 22.40
CA GLN A 177 17.67 -26.46 23.70
C GLN A 177 16.38 -27.27 23.87
N SER A 178 15.25 -26.81 23.30
CA SER A 178 13.96 -27.49 23.37
C SER A 178 13.85 -28.75 22.50
N LEU A 179 14.76 -28.95 21.54
CA LEU A 179 14.79 -30.12 20.66
C LEU A 179 15.83 -31.16 21.07
N LYS A 180 16.78 -30.81 21.95
CA LYS A 180 17.83 -31.73 22.42
C LYS A 180 17.28 -32.91 23.21
N THR A 181 16.21 -32.67 23.97
CA THR A 181 15.66 -33.63 24.93
C THR A 181 14.56 -34.52 24.33
N GLY A 182 14.26 -34.38 23.04
CA GLY A 182 13.24 -35.16 22.32
C GLY A 182 11.84 -34.53 22.36
N PRO A 183 10.80 -35.24 21.89
CA PRO A 183 10.79 -36.65 21.47
C PRO A 183 11.36 -36.90 20.05
N PHE A 184 11.97 -38.08 19.87
CA PHE A 184 12.57 -38.51 18.60
C PHE A 184 11.82 -39.71 18.00
N THR A 185 11.99 -39.93 16.70
CA THR A 185 11.47 -41.08 15.97
C THR A 185 12.38 -41.43 14.79
N ALA A 186 12.44 -42.69 14.37
CA ALA A 186 13.30 -43.15 13.27
C ALA A 186 12.49 -43.88 12.21
N ILE A 187 13.04 -44.03 11.00
CA ILE A 187 12.39 -44.80 9.94
C ILE A 187 12.47 -46.30 10.23
N ARG A 188 11.36 -47.01 10.05
CA ARG A 188 11.30 -48.48 10.15
C ARG A 188 12.00 -49.11 8.95
N GLU A 189 12.87 -50.10 9.19
CA GLU A 189 13.54 -50.84 8.13
C GLU A 189 12.53 -51.50 7.17
N GLY A 190 12.77 -51.39 5.87
CA GLY A 190 11.89 -51.95 4.81
C GLY A 190 10.67 -51.09 4.44
N SER A 191 10.55 -49.87 4.96
CA SER A 191 9.39 -48.99 4.76
C SER A 191 9.50 -47.98 3.60
N ALA A 192 10.40 -48.24 2.64
CA ALA A 192 10.78 -47.31 1.56
C ALA A 192 9.59 -46.73 0.75
N SER A 193 8.49 -47.48 0.63
CA SER A 193 7.29 -47.09 -0.12
C SER A 193 6.16 -46.49 0.74
N THR A 194 6.34 -46.40 2.06
CA THR A 194 5.28 -45.91 2.96
C THR A 194 5.40 -44.40 3.22
N PRO A 195 4.28 -43.68 3.37
CA PRO A 195 4.31 -42.27 3.76
C PRO A 195 5.09 -42.07 5.07
N ILE A 196 5.93 -41.04 5.14
CA ILE A 196 6.88 -40.84 6.27
C ILE A 196 6.19 -40.83 7.63
N HIS A 197 4.99 -40.27 7.72
CA HIS A 197 4.23 -40.23 8.97
C HIS A 197 3.74 -41.60 9.47
N GLN A 198 3.75 -42.62 8.61
CA GLN A 198 3.45 -44.02 8.93
C GLN A 198 4.71 -44.90 8.96
N ALA A 199 5.81 -44.43 8.36
CA ALA A 199 7.10 -45.12 8.30
C ALA A 199 7.90 -45.01 9.60
N THR A 200 7.51 -44.13 10.51
CA THR A 200 8.26 -43.78 11.72
C THR A 200 7.94 -44.69 12.91
N ILE A 201 8.97 -45.11 13.65
CA ILE A 201 8.88 -45.85 14.92
C ILE A 201 9.51 -45.04 16.06
N ASP A 202 8.89 -45.08 17.24
CA ASP A 202 9.37 -44.35 18.42
C ASP A 202 10.69 -44.95 18.93
N ARG A 203 11.62 -44.08 19.32
CA ARG A 203 12.94 -44.47 19.81
C ARG A 203 13.39 -43.58 20.97
#